data_AF-A0A9W7L1N8-F1
#
_entry.id   AF-A0A9W7L1N8-F1
#
_cell.length_a   1.000
_cell.length_b   1.000
_cell.length_c   1.000
_cell.angle_alpha   90.00
_cell.angle_beta   90.00
_cell.angle_gamma   90.00
#
_symmetry.space_group_name_H-M   'P 1'
#
loop_
_entity.id
_entity.type
_entity.pdbx_description
1 polymer ?
#
loop_
_entity_poly.entity_id
_entity_poly.type
_entity_poly.pdbx_seq_one_letter_code
_entity_poly.pdbx_strand_id
1 'polypeptide(L)'
;MPSTSKDMYELKLRKKLLSQQLSMVDDKFDRMARILDKKLTQKGLPTKQTRTLSKTKPKVRGGVPSPPRKSLMKPQPIESGSQFDMVRKRNVIRHQKALLERKPRKKIEPKKTNPFSINRNVPSSLLPRRYTRGELPCTVEHRSSGLALSWMCPLHNLDYEHYLPIFMDGIRCTENPHQFIAKQGVYELIEDARGDSKRVLDVLDICVLPMRYALSTKNPDVVLRIINILKQLCTVHPSCGPRLIPHYRQILGILNLFYQKPGKSLGDAMDYKQFKSDDLVVPIAEVLNMMEGCGGPNAFVNIKFMVPTYTSAFHNPGD
;
A
#
# COMPACT_ATOMS: atom_id res chain seq x y z
N MET A 1 -32.19 -60.93 -10.18
CA MET A 1 -32.07 -60.17 -11.45
C MET A 1 -33.22 -59.16 -11.55
N PRO A 2 -33.12 -57.96 -10.94
CA PRO A 2 -33.59 -56.72 -11.60
C PRO A 2 -32.89 -55.43 -11.11
N SER A 3 -31.54 -55.33 -11.10
CA SER A 3 -30.82 -54.11 -10.65
C SER A 3 -30.26 -53.23 -11.79
N THR A 4 -30.08 -53.77 -12.99
CA THR A 4 -29.34 -53.09 -14.07
C THR A 4 -30.11 -51.98 -14.80
N SER A 5 -31.45 -52.00 -14.78
CA SER A 5 -32.28 -51.03 -15.51
C SER A 5 -32.33 -49.65 -14.82
N LYS A 6 -32.43 -49.62 -13.48
CA LYS A 6 -32.50 -48.38 -12.70
C LYS A 6 -31.16 -47.63 -12.73
N ASP A 7 -30.05 -48.35 -12.60
CA ASP A 7 -28.69 -47.79 -12.67
C ASP A 7 -28.38 -47.20 -14.05
N MET A 8 -28.87 -47.84 -15.13
CA MET A 8 -28.70 -47.32 -16.49
C MET A 8 -29.45 -46.00 -16.71
N TYR A 9 -30.62 -45.84 -16.10
CA TYR A 9 -31.39 -44.59 -16.19
C TYR A 9 -30.71 -43.45 -15.43
N GLU A 10 -30.21 -43.71 -14.21
CA GLU A 10 -29.41 -42.73 -13.46
C GLU A 10 -28.16 -42.30 -14.23
N LEU A 11 -27.43 -43.24 -14.83
CA LEU A 11 -26.23 -42.95 -15.61
C LEU A 11 -26.54 -42.08 -16.83
N LYS A 12 -27.65 -42.33 -17.52
CA LYS A 12 -28.11 -41.48 -18.64
C LYS A 12 -28.48 -40.08 -18.17
N LEU A 13 -29.12 -39.96 -17.01
CA LEU A 13 -29.50 -38.67 -16.43
C LEU A 13 -28.25 -37.86 -16.02
N ARG A 14 -27.28 -38.49 -15.35
CA ARG A 14 -26.00 -37.86 -14.98
C ARG A 14 -25.20 -37.42 -16.21
N LYS A 15 -25.12 -38.26 -17.25
CA LYS A 15 -24.46 -37.92 -18.52
C LYS A 15 -25.11 -36.69 -19.18
N LYS A 16 -26.44 -36.63 -19.19
CA LYS A 16 -27.19 -35.49 -19.74
C LYS A 16 -26.92 -34.20 -18.96
N LEU A 17 -26.92 -34.28 -17.62
CA LEU A 17 -26.67 -33.14 -16.74
C LEU A 17 -25.23 -32.62 -16.89
N LEU A 18 -24.24 -33.53 -16.97
CA LEU A 18 -22.85 -33.17 -17.24
C LEU A 18 -22.67 -32.53 -18.62
N SER A 19 -23.33 -33.05 -19.67
CA SER A 19 -23.28 -32.45 -21.00
C SER A 19 -23.87 -31.04 -21.03
N GLN A 20 -24.93 -30.78 -20.25
CA GLN A 20 -25.53 -29.47 -20.09
C GLN A 20 -24.63 -28.49 -19.31
N GLN A 21 -23.91 -28.99 -18.30
CA GLN A 21 -22.92 -28.18 -17.58
C GLN A 21 -21.74 -27.80 -18.47
N LEU A 22 -21.24 -28.74 -19.27
CA LEU A 22 -20.18 -28.51 -20.25
C LEU A 22 -20.60 -27.45 -21.30
N SER A 23 -21.80 -27.56 -21.86
CA SER A 23 -22.27 -26.58 -22.85
C SER A 23 -22.38 -25.17 -22.27
N MET A 24 -22.80 -25.03 -21.00
CA MET A 24 -22.84 -23.73 -20.32
C MET A 24 -21.45 -23.14 -20.07
N VAL A 25 -20.44 -23.99 -19.84
CA VAL A 25 -19.04 -23.57 -19.67
C VAL A 25 -18.46 -23.10 -21.01
N ASP A 26 -18.72 -23.84 -22.09
CA ASP A 26 -18.29 -23.48 -23.44
C ASP A 26 -18.91 -22.15 -23.88
N ASP A 27 -20.22 -21.94 -23.66
CA ASP A 27 -20.90 -20.67 -23.93
C ASP A 27 -20.34 -19.50 -23.11
N LYS A 28 -19.84 -19.76 -21.90
CA LYS A 28 -19.21 -18.75 -21.04
C LYS A 28 -17.81 -18.45 -21.53
N PHE A 29 -17.07 -19.46 -21.98
CA PHE A 29 -15.74 -19.32 -22.57
C PHE A 29 -15.80 -18.52 -23.88
N ASP A 30 -16.75 -18.83 -24.76
CA ASP A 30 -16.99 -18.10 -26.01
C ASP A 30 -17.41 -16.64 -25.77
N ARG A 31 -18.20 -16.38 -24.73
CA ARG A 31 -18.52 -15.00 -24.32
C ARG A 31 -17.28 -14.27 -23.83
N MET A 32 -16.43 -14.91 -23.05
CA MET A 32 -15.17 -14.32 -22.57
C MET A 32 -14.18 -14.08 -23.72
N ALA A 33 -14.10 -14.99 -24.69
CA ALA A 33 -13.30 -14.82 -25.91
C ALA A 33 -13.77 -13.61 -26.73
N ARG A 34 -15.08 -13.47 -26.95
CA ARG A 34 -15.67 -12.29 -27.61
C ARG A 34 -15.40 -10.98 -26.86
N ILE A 35 -15.39 -11.01 -25.52
CA ILE A 35 -15.06 -9.83 -24.70
C ILE A 35 -13.57 -9.46 -24.83
N LEU A 36 -12.68 -10.46 -24.88
CA LEU A 36 -11.25 -10.25 -25.08
C LEU A 36 -10.96 -9.68 -26.48
N ASP A 37 -11.59 -10.19 -27.53
CA ASP A 37 -11.46 -9.65 -28.89
C ASP A 37 -12.01 -8.22 -29.01
N LYS A 38 -13.14 -7.93 -28.35
CA LYS A 38 -13.65 -6.54 -28.23
C LYS A 38 -12.67 -5.63 -27.49
N LYS A 39 -11.97 -6.12 -26.46
CA LYS A 39 -10.95 -5.32 -25.75
C LYS A 39 -9.67 -5.11 -26.56
N LEU A 40 -9.29 -6.08 -27.40
CA LEU A 40 -8.15 -5.96 -28.31
C LEU A 40 -8.45 -4.99 -29.46
N THR A 41 -9.67 -4.99 -29.99
CA THR A 41 -10.12 -4.07 -31.05
C THR A 41 -10.44 -2.66 -30.54
N GLN A 42 -10.92 -2.50 -29.30
CA GLN A 42 -11.17 -1.18 -28.70
C GLN A 42 -9.92 -0.50 -28.10
N LYS A 43 -8.83 -1.24 -27.88
CA LYS A 43 -7.51 -0.64 -27.60
C LYS A 43 -6.83 -0.24 -28.91
N GLY A 44 -7.32 0.85 -29.51
CA GLY A 44 -6.45 1.71 -30.30
C GLY A 44 -5.23 2.07 -29.46
N LEU A 45 -4.03 1.88 -30.00
CA LEU A 45 -2.76 2.21 -29.34
C LEU A 45 -2.82 3.63 -28.73
N PRO A 46 -2.61 3.80 -27.42
CA PRO A 46 -2.21 5.10 -26.91
C PRO A 46 -0.75 5.32 -27.30
N THR A 47 -0.49 6.24 -28.23
CA THR A 47 0.84 6.79 -28.49
C THR A 47 1.33 7.54 -27.26
N LYS A 48 1.84 6.80 -26.26
CA LYS A 48 2.63 7.35 -25.16
C LYS A 48 4.11 7.20 -25.51
N GLN A 49 4.71 8.30 -25.91
CA GLN A 49 6.14 8.50 -25.79
C GLN A 49 6.51 8.34 -24.31
N THR A 50 7.15 7.22 -23.97
CA THR A 50 7.92 7.12 -22.73
C THR A 50 9.22 6.40 -23.04
N ARG A 51 10.30 7.19 -23.03
CA ARG A 51 11.68 6.73 -22.96
C ARG A 51 11.81 5.68 -21.87
N THR A 52 12.29 4.49 -22.24
CA THR A 52 13.08 3.65 -21.33
C THR A 52 14.33 3.19 -22.07
N LEU A 53 15.47 3.44 -21.43
CA LEU A 53 16.75 2.87 -21.80
C LEU A 53 16.69 1.36 -21.50
N SER A 54 16.99 0.52 -22.47
CA SER A 54 17.46 -0.84 -22.22
C SER A 54 18.61 -1.18 -23.16
N LYS A 55 19.80 -1.33 -22.54
CA LYS A 55 20.89 -2.15 -23.07
C LYS A 55 20.41 -3.60 -23.03
N THR A 56 20.46 -4.34 -24.14
CA THR A 56 21.33 -5.53 -24.33
C THR A 56 20.96 -6.34 -25.59
N LYS A 57 21.99 -6.47 -26.45
CA LYS A 57 22.37 -7.51 -27.44
C LYS A 57 21.35 -8.06 -28.45
N PRO A 58 21.56 -7.84 -29.77
CA PRO A 58 20.95 -8.66 -30.80
C PRO A 58 21.77 -9.91 -31.11
N LYS A 59 21.00 -10.93 -31.49
CA LYS A 59 21.29 -12.31 -31.85
C LYS A 59 22.05 -12.37 -33.19
N VAL A 60 23.11 -13.17 -33.26
CA VAL A 60 23.92 -13.39 -34.47
C VAL A 60 23.19 -14.32 -35.44
N ARG A 61 22.91 -13.84 -36.66
CA ARG A 61 22.61 -14.68 -37.83
C ARG A 61 23.03 -13.95 -39.11
N GLY A 62 23.90 -14.60 -39.88
CA GLY A 62 24.17 -14.31 -41.30
C GLY A 62 25.11 -13.14 -41.55
N GLY A 63 26.38 -13.43 -41.79
CA GLY A 63 27.36 -12.46 -42.22
C GLY A 63 27.07 -11.94 -43.64
N VAL A 64 26.81 -10.64 -43.73
CA VAL A 64 27.09 -9.85 -44.93
C VAL A 64 28.41 -9.13 -44.67
N PRO A 65 29.43 -9.22 -45.54
CA PRO A 65 30.66 -8.47 -45.34
C PRO A 65 30.34 -6.98 -45.32
N SER A 66 30.59 -6.32 -44.19
CA SER A 66 30.51 -4.86 -44.10
C SER A 66 31.60 -4.29 -45.01
N PRO A 67 31.32 -3.25 -45.82
CA PRO A 67 32.39 -2.57 -46.53
C PRO A 67 33.40 -2.05 -45.50
N PRO A 68 34.71 -2.04 -45.82
CA PRO A 68 35.74 -1.63 -44.89
C PRO A 68 35.39 -0.22 -44.38
N ARG A 69 35.34 -0.09 -43.06
CA ARG A 69 35.08 1.17 -42.38
C ARG A 69 36.20 2.12 -42.79
N LYS A 70 35.94 2.95 -43.81
CA LYS A 70 36.88 3.99 -44.27
C LYS A 70 37.34 4.72 -43.01
N SER A 71 38.65 4.70 -42.75
CA SER A 71 39.22 5.49 -41.66
C SER A 71 38.67 6.90 -41.83
N LEU A 72 37.98 7.42 -40.81
CA LEU A 72 37.55 8.81 -40.81
C LEU A 72 38.79 9.65 -41.11
N MET A 73 38.88 10.16 -42.35
CA MET A 73 39.96 11.07 -42.72
C MET A 73 39.88 12.22 -41.73
N LYS A 74 41.04 12.61 -41.18
CA LYS A 74 41.12 13.78 -40.31
C LYS A 74 40.45 14.95 -41.05
N PRO A 75 39.54 15.70 -40.40
CA PRO A 75 38.83 16.78 -41.06
C PRO A 75 39.85 17.73 -41.69
N GLN A 76 39.77 17.86 -43.01
CA GLN A 76 40.62 18.77 -43.78
C GLN A 76 40.30 20.22 -43.37
N PRO A 77 41.28 21.13 -43.30
CA PRO A 77 41.02 22.54 -43.09
C PRO A 77 40.05 23.05 -44.16
N ILE A 78 38.95 23.66 -43.73
CA ILE A 78 37.98 24.22 -44.67
C ILE A 78 38.59 25.51 -45.22
N GLU A 79 38.78 25.58 -46.53
CA GLU A 79 39.29 26.79 -47.20
C GLU A 79 38.33 27.97 -46.96
N SER A 80 38.91 29.11 -46.56
CA SER A 80 38.19 30.34 -46.26
C SER A 80 37.52 30.88 -47.53
N GLY A 81 36.19 31.03 -47.49
CA GLY A 81 35.39 31.47 -48.65
C GLY A 81 34.75 30.34 -49.46
N SER A 82 35.04 29.07 -49.14
CA SER A 82 34.35 27.93 -49.74
C SER A 82 32.85 27.91 -49.37
N GLN A 83 32.04 27.24 -50.20
CA GLN A 83 30.60 27.06 -49.95
C GLN A 83 30.34 26.40 -48.59
N PHE A 84 31.20 25.47 -48.18
CA PHE A 84 31.13 24.80 -46.87
C PHE A 84 31.42 25.75 -45.71
N ASP A 85 32.38 26.68 -45.85
CA ASP A 85 32.66 27.73 -44.86
C ASP A 85 31.47 28.69 -44.71
N MET A 86 30.85 29.10 -45.81
CA MET A 86 29.64 29.94 -45.78
C MET A 86 28.47 29.26 -45.08
N VAL A 87 28.21 27.98 -45.35
CA VAL A 87 27.14 27.21 -44.68
C VAL A 87 27.42 27.08 -43.18
N ARG A 88 28.68 26.82 -42.80
CA ARG A 88 29.10 26.75 -41.41
C ARG A 88 28.88 28.08 -40.69
N LYS A 89 29.35 29.19 -41.25
CA LYS A 89 29.16 30.55 -40.71
C LYS A 89 27.67 30.87 -40.54
N ARG A 90 26.83 30.52 -41.53
CA ARG A 90 25.38 30.74 -41.47
C ARG A 90 24.70 29.92 -40.37
N ASN A 91 25.12 28.67 -40.16
CA ASN A 91 24.60 27.83 -39.09
C ASN A 91 25.05 28.30 -37.70
N VAL A 92 26.30 28.77 -37.56
CA VAL A 92 26.79 29.38 -36.32
C VAL A 92 25.98 30.63 -35.97
N ILE A 93 25.77 31.52 -36.95
CA ILE A 93 24.96 32.73 -36.75
C ILE A 93 23.52 32.38 -36.36
N ARG A 94 22.89 31.40 -37.04
CA ARG A 94 21.55 30.93 -36.67
C ARG A 94 21.49 30.37 -35.25
N HIS A 95 22.49 29.56 -34.86
CA HIS A 95 22.53 28.97 -33.53
C HIS A 95 22.72 30.04 -32.45
N GLN A 96 23.58 31.02 -32.70
CA GLN A 96 23.83 32.13 -31.80
C GLN A 96 22.61 33.04 -31.68
N LYS A 97 21.93 33.33 -32.79
CA LYS A 97 20.65 34.04 -32.79
C LYS A 97 19.56 33.27 -32.03
N ALA A 98 19.47 31.95 -32.20
CA ALA A 98 18.53 31.11 -31.45
C ALA A 98 18.85 31.02 -29.94
N LEU A 99 20.12 31.17 -29.55
CA LEU A 99 20.52 31.25 -28.13
C LEU A 99 20.16 32.60 -27.51
N LEU A 100 20.28 33.69 -28.26
CA LEU A 100 19.91 35.04 -27.83
C LEU A 100 18.39 35.24 -27.80
N GLU A 101 17.66 34.68 -28.77
CA GLU A 101 16.20 34.75 -28.87
C GLU A 101 15.47 33.71 -27.99
N ARG A 102 16.22 32.85 -27.29
CA ARG A 102 15.67 31.87 -26.38
C ARG A 102 15.07 32.57 -25.17
N LYS A 103 13.74 32.74 -25.19
CA LYS A 103 12.98 33.17 -24.00
C LYS A 103 13.40 32.31 -22.79
N PRO A 104 13.65 32.92 -21.62
CA PRO A 104 13.97 32.16 -20.42
C PRO A 104 12.83 31.17 -20.18
N ARG A 105 13.17 29.87 -20.05
CA ARG A 105 12.16 28.87 -19.69
C ARG A 105 11.53 29.34 -18.37
N LYS A 106 10.20 29.53 -18.35
CA LYS A 106 9.48 29.75 -17.09
C LYS A 106 9.96 28.67 -16.11
N LYS A 107 10.61 29.06 -15.02
CA LYS A 107 10.97 28.13 -13.95
C LYS A 107 9.64 27.49 -13.52
N ILE A 108 9.49 26.21 -13.83
CA ILE A 108 8.35 25.45 -13.33
C ILE A 108 8.66 25.29 -11.85
N GLU A 109 8.08 26.15 -11.03
CA GLU A 109 8.16 25.96 -9.58
C GLU A 109 7.58 24.57 -9.25
N PRO A 110 8.22 23.82 -8.33
CA PRO A 110 7.66 22.57 -7.89
C PRO A 110 6.23 22.82 -7.39
N LYS A 111 5.29 21.97 -7.80
CA LYS A 111 3.90 22.08 -7.35
C LYS A 111 3.88 22.10 -5.82
N LYS A 112 3.19 23.06 -5.22
CA LYS A 112 2.97 23.11 -3.77
C LYS A 112 2.17 21.86 -3.37
N THR A 113 2.87 20.87 -2.81
CA THR A 113 2.26 19.65 -2.27
C THR A 113 2.21 19.77 -0.76
N ASN A 114 1.02 19.71 -0.18
CA ASN A 114 0.87 19.62 1.28
C ASN A 114 1.05 18.15 1.68
N PRO A 115 2.16 17.76 2.35
CA PRO A 115 2.41 16.36 2.67
C PRO A 115 1.42 15.81 3.71
N PHE A 116 0.78 16.69 4.48
CA PHE A 116 -0.20 16.38 5.53
C PHE A 116 -1.65 16.25 5.01
N SER A 117 -1.91 16.47 3.73
CA SER A 117 -3.28 16.33 3.22
C SER A 117 -3.75 14.88 3.26
N ILE A 118 -5.03 14.69 3.61
CA ILE A 118 -5.69 13.37 3.63
C ILE A 118 -5.57 12.74 2.24
N ASN A 119 -5.07 11.51 2.20
CA ASN A 119 -4.87 10.78 0.97
C ASN A 119 -6.12 9.98 0.60
N ARG A 120 -6.84 10.46 -0.41
CA ARG A 120 -8.06 9.81 -0.93
C ARG A 120 -7.79 8.68 -1.92
N ASN A 121 -6.53 8.45 -2.32
CA ASN A 121 -6.17 7.46 -3.32
C ASN A 121 -6.01 6.04 -2.75
N VAL A 122 -6.25 5.85 -1.45
CA VAL A 122 -6.18 4.53 -0.81
C VAL A 122 -7.46 3.75 -1.17
N PRO A 123 -7.35 2.47 -1.58
CA PRO A 123 -8.52 1.63 -1.82
C PRO A 123 -9.45 1.59 -0.59
N SER A 124 -10.77 1.53 -0.83
CA SER A 124 -11.76 1.38 0.25
C SER A 124 -11.66 0.01 0.91
N SER A 125 -12.05 -0.08 2.19
CA SER A 125 -12.12 -1.34 2.92
C SER A 125 -13.14 -2.31 2.32
N LEU A 126 -12.84 -3.60 2.43
CA LEU A 126 -13.80 -4.65 2.12
C LEU A 126 -14.80 -4.87 3.25
N LEU A 127 -14.52 -4.42 4.48
CA LEU A 127 -15.35 -4.66 5.66
C LEU A 127 -16.83 -4.30 5.46
N PRO A 128 -17.21 -3.12 4.91
CA PRO A 128 -18.62 -2.78 4.74
C PRO A 128 -19.37 -3.78 3.86
N ARG A 129 -18.73 -4.25 2.78
CA ARG A 129 -19.31 -5.25 1.87
C ARG A 129 -19.43 -6.64 2.51
N ARG A 130 -18.50 -6.99 3.40
CA ARG A 130 -18.53 -8.27 4.14
C ARG A 130 -19.61 -8.24 5.21
N TYR A 131 -19.76 -7.11 5.90
CA TYR A 131 -20.79 -6.91 6.91
C TYR A 131 -22.20 -6.97 6.30
N THR A 132 -22.46 -6.26 5.19
CA THR A 132 -23.77 -6.31 4.52
C THR A 132 -24.11 -7.68 3.96
N ARG A 133 -23.10 -8.51 3.64
CA ARG A 133 -23.28 -9.91 3.22
C ARG A 133 -23.43 -10.89 4.39
N GLY A 134 -23.25 -10.46 5.64
CA GLY A 134 -23.33 -11.33 6.81
C GLY A 134 -22.16 -12.32 6.94
N GLU A 135 -20.97 -11.98 6.44
CA GLU A 135 -19.78 -12.85 6.55
C GLU A 135 -19.06 -12.76 7.91
N LEU A 136 -19.36 -11.74 8.72
CA LEU A 136 -18.67 -11.47 9.97
C LEU A 136 -19.33 -12.22 11.14
N PRO A 137 -18.54 -12.78 12.09
CA PRO A 137 -19.02 -13.58 13.20
C PRO A 137 -19.51 -12.71 14.37
N CYS A 138 -19.96 -11.49 14.07
CA CYS A 138 -20.38 -10.52 15.08
C CYS A 138 -21.53 -9.63 14.57
N THR A 139 -22.40 -9.23 15.47
CA THR A 139 -23.47 -8.25 15.23
C THR A 139 -23.38 -7.10 16.22
N VAL A 140 -23.92 -5.94 15.85
CA VAL A 140 -23.93 -4.76 16.73
C VAL A 140 -25.16 -4.82 17.63
N GLU A 141 -24.92 -4.93 18.93
CA GLU A 141 -25.95 -4.89 19.97
C GLU A 141 -26.02 -3.48 20.58
N HIS A 142 -27.23 -2.97 20.80
CA HIS A 142 -27.46 -1.70 21.47
C HIS A 142 -27.80 -1.97 22.94
N ARG A 143 -26.87 -1.63 23.83
CA ARG A 143 -27.05 -1.75 25.29
C ARG A 143 -27.32 -0.37 25.88
N SER A 144 -27.87 -0.33 27.10
CA SER A 144 -28.06 0.94 27.84
C SER A 144 -26.76 1.69 28.10
N SER A 145 -25.63 0.97 28.20
CA SER A 145 -24.28 1.52 28.34
C SER A 145 -23.61 1.94 27.02
N GLY A 146 -24.25 1.70 25.87
CA GLY A 146 -23.72 2.03 24.55
C GLY A 146 -23.74 0.85 23.57
N LEU A 147 -22.98 0.98 22.49
CA LEU A 147 -22.83 -0.07 21.48
C LEU A 147 -21.87 -1.15 21.97
N ALA A 148 -22.22 -2.41 21.75
CA ALA A 148 -21.39 -3.58 22.03
C ALA A 148 -21.38 -4.54 20.84
N LEU A 149 -20.34 -5.38 20.74
CA LEU A 149 -20.33 -6.49 19.79
C LEU A 149 -20.90 -7.74 20.46
N SER A 150 -21.85 -8.38 19.77
CA SER A 150 -22.36 -9.70 20.11
C SER A 150 -21.74 -10.71 19.16
N TRP A 151 -20.94 -11.65 19.70
CA TRP A 151 -20.22 -12.64 18.91
C TRP A 151 -21.01 -13.93 18.77
N MET A 152 -20.91 -14.57 17.61
CA MET A 152 -21.57 -15.85 17.34
C MET A 152 -20.93 -17.02 18.10
N CYS A 153 -19.65 -16.89 18.47
CA CYS A 153 -18.89 -17.88 19.22
C CYS A 153 -17.94 -17.19 20.20
N PRO A 154 -17.42 -17.90 21.21
CA PRO A 154 -16.34 -17.39 22.06
C PRO A 154 -15.12 -16.99 21.22
N LEU A 155 -14.47 -15.88 21.60
CA LEU A 155 -13.36 -15.27 20.86
C LEU A 155 -12.17 -16.23 20.68
N HIS A 156 -11.82 -16.99 21.72
CA HIS A 156 -10.73 -17.97 21.69
C HIS A 156 -10.93 -19.12 20.69
N ASN A 157 -12.17 -19.38 20.24
CA ASN A 157 -12.48 -20.40 19.24
C ASN A 157 -12.51 -19.84 17.81
N LEU A 158 -12.32 -18.54 17.63
CA LEU A 158 -12.36 -17.90 16.34
C LEU A 158 -11.04 -18.12 15.57
N ASP A 159 -11.12 -18.18 14.25
CA ASP A 159 -9.94 -18.23 13.38
C ASP A 159 -9.31 -16.83 13.22
N TYR A 160 -8.22 -16.59 13.95
CA TYR A 160 -7.51 -15.30 13.93
C TYR A 160 -6.88 -15.01 12.57
N GLU A 161 -6.37 -16.02 11.86
CA GLU A 161 -5.74 -15.83 10.54
C GLU A 161 -6.74 -15.31 9.51
N HIS A 162 -8.00 -15.74 9.63
CA HIS A 162 -9.08 -15.27 8.76
C HIS A 162 -9.66 -13.93 9.19
N TYR A 163 -10.10 -13.81 10.45
CA TYR A 163 -10.97 -12.70 10.88
C TYR A 163 -10.20 -11.45 11.31
N LEU A 164 -9.06 -11.58 11.99
CA LEU A 164 -8.32 -10.41 12.50
C LEU A 164 -7.83 -9.50 11.36
N PRO A 165 -7.28 -10.01 10.23
CA PRO A 165 -6.94 -9.17 9.09
C PRO A 165 -8.14 -8.44 8.48
N ILE A 166 -9.34 -9.06 8.50
CA ILE A 166 -10.57 -8.44 7.99
C ILE A 166 -10.97 -7.23 8.85
N PHE A 167 -10.95 -7.38 10.18
CA PHE A 167 -11.23 -6.26 11.08
C PHE A 167 -10.15 -5.18 11.01
N MET A 168 -8.88 -5.55 10.91
CA MET A 168 -7.77 -4.61 10.69
C MET A 168 -7.94 -3.81 9.40
N ASP A 169 -8.35 -4.46 8.32
CA ASP A 169 -8.64 -3.79 7.06
C ASP A 169 -9.78 -2.77 7.16
N GLY A 170 -10.67 -2.95 8.14
CA GLY A 170 -11.78 -2.07 8.46
C GLY A 170 -11.42 -0.79 9.23
N ILE A 171 -10.22 -0.67 9.79
CA ILE A 171 -9.84 0.49 10.65
C ILE A 171 -9.89 1.82 9.89
N ARG A 172 -9.67 1.76 8.57
CA ARG A 172 -9.78 2.89 7.65
C ARG A 172 -11.21 3.39 7.43
N CYS A 173 -12.23 2.63 7.82
CA CYS A 173 -13.62 3.07 7.76
C CYS A 173 -13.87 4.22 8.74
N THR A 174 -14.61 5.22 8.28
CA THR A 174 -15.03 6.40 9.06
C THR A 174 -16.55 6.49 9.22
N GLU A 175 -17.29 5.54 8.63
CA GLU A 175 -18.74 5.50 8.68
C GLU A 175 -19.21 4.57 9.79
N ASN A 176 -20.18 5.00 10.58
CA ASN A 176 -20.90 4.14 11.52
C ASN A 176 -21.95 3.31 10.76
N PRO A 177 -22.16 2.02 11.09
CA PRO A 177 -21.58 1.25 12.20
C PRO A 177 -20.23 0.56 11.90
N HIS A 178 -19.74 0.59 10.66
CA HIS A 178 -18.55 -0.14 10.22
C HIS A 178 -17.28 0.25 10.99
N GLN A 179 -17.11 1.54 11.29
CA GLN A 179 -16.00 2.05 12.10
C GLN A 179 -15.99 1.42 13.50
N PHE A 180 -17.17 1.33 14.14
CA PHE A 180 -17.31 0.74 15.47
C PHE A 180 -16.97 -0.75 15.43
N ILE A 181 -17.54 -1.49 14.47
CA ILE A 181 -17.30 -2.94 14.29
C ILE A 181 -15.81 -3.22 14.09
N ALA A 182 -15.15 -2.49 13.18
CA ALA A 182 -13.73 -2.65 12.91
C ALA A 182 -12.88 -2.41 14.17
N LYS A 183 -13.13 -1.27 14.83
CA LYS A 183 -12.38 -0.87 16.01
C LYS A 183 -12.55 -1.90 17.12
N GLN A 184 -13.80 -2.14 17.53
CA GLN A 184 -14.11 -3.00 18.65
C GLN A 184 -13.70 -4.46 18.40
N GLY A 185 -13.92 -4.96 17.17
CA GLY A 185 -13.55 -6.33 16.80
C GLY A 185 -12.05 -6.58 16.90
N VAL A 186 -11.22 -5.60 16.49
CA VAL A 186 -9.77 -5.67 16.69
C VAL A 186 -9.41 -5.66 18.18
N TYR A 187 -9.97 -4.74 18.96
CA TYR A 187 -9.64 -4.62 20.38
C TYR A 187 -9.97 -5.90 21.15
N GLU A 188 -11.17 -6.44 20.96
CA GLU A 188 -11.63 -7.63 21.68
C GLU A 188 -10.85 -8.88 21.27
N LEU A 189 -10.54 -9.06 19.98
CA LEU A 189 -9.72 -10.18 19.51
C LEU A 189 -8.30 -10.14 20.08
N ILE A 190 -7.67 -8.97 20.05
CA ILE A 190 -6.31 -8.80 20.58
C ILE A 190 -6.29 -8.98 22.10
N GLU A 191 -7.31 -8.47 22.81
CA GLU A 191 -7.41 -8.60 24.26
C GLU A 191 -7.66 -10.05 24.70
N ASP A 192 -8.52 -10.80 24.00
CA ASP A 192 -8.76 -12.21 24.30
C ASP A 192 -7.50 -13.07 24.07
N ALA A 193 -6.66 -12.68 23.12
CA ALA A 193 -5.39 -13.36 22.88
C ALA A 193 -4.27 -13.00 23.89
N ARG A 194 -4.60 -12.27 24.97
CA ARG A 194 -3.65 -11.93 26.02
C ARG A 194 -3.17 -13.20 26.73
N GLY A 195 -1.85 -13.41 26.69
CA GLY A 195 -1.20 -14.61 27.24
C GLY A 195 -0.96 -15.73 26.21
N ASP A 196 -1.69 -15.76 25.10
CA ASP A 196 -1.55 -16.78 24.05
C ASP A 196 -0.68 -16.27 22.90
N SER A 197 0.63 -16.51 23.02
CA SER A 197 1.64 -16.04 22.06
C SER A 197 1.38 -16.44 20.61
N LYS A 198 0.97 -17.70 20.37
CA LYS A 198 0.89 -18.25 19.01
C LYS A 198 -0.17 -17.57 18.13
N ARG A 199 -1.37 -17.31 18.68
CA ARG A 199 -2.52 -16.79 17.92
C ARG A 199 -2.26 -15.44 17.27
N VAL A 200 -1.56 -14.54 17.98
CA VAL A 200 -1.27 -13.18 17.46
C VAL A 200 -0.02 -13.17 16.60
N LEU A 201 1.02 -13.93 16.96
CA LEU A 201 2.31 -13.92 16.26
C LEU A 201 2.21 -14.38 14.81
N ASP A 202 1.40 -15.39 14.52
CA ASP A 202 1.24 -15.94 13.17
C ASP A 202 0.50 -14.95 12.25
N VAL A 203 -0.42 -14.18 12.81
CA VAL A 203 -1.26 -13.23 12.07
C VAL A 203 -0.61 -11.86 11.90
N LEU A 204 0.37 -11.53 12.76
CA LEU A 204 0.99 -10.20 12.81
C LEU A 204 1.55 -9.76 11.44
N ASP A 205 2.23 -10.65 10.72
CA ASP A 205 2.79 -10.36 9.39
C ASP A 205 1.70 -10.03 8.36
N ILE A 206 0.53 -10.68 8.46
CA ILE A 206 -0.63 -10.46 7.59
C ILE A 206 -1.28 -9.11 7.91
N CYS A 207 -1.33 -8.73 9.19
CA CYS A 207 -1.91 -7.47 9.65
C CYS A 207 -1.11 -6.22 9.28
N VAL A 208 0.19 -6.33 8.97
CA VAL A 208 1.03 -5.18 8.60
C VAL A 208 0.51 -4.48 7.34
N LEU A 209 0.00 -5.24 6.36
CA LEU A 209 -0.52 -4.67 5.12
C LEU A 209 -1.76 -3.77 5.35
N PRO A 210 -2.85 -4.23 6.01
CA PRO A 210 -3.98 -3.36 6.32
C PRO A 210 -3.59 -2.20 7.24
N MET A 211 -2.66 -2.38 8.19
CA MET A 211 -2.12 -1.27 8.99
C MET A 211 -1.46 -0.20 8.11
N ARG A 212 -0.61 -0.61 7.17
CA ARG A 212 0.04 0.31 6.23
C ARG A 212 -1.00 1.05 5.38
N TYR A 213 -2.05 0.39 4.92
CA TYR A 213 -3.13 1.05 4.18
C TYR A 213 -3.89 2.06 5.05
N ALA A 214 -4.19 1.72 6.29
CA ALA A 214 -4.86 2.62 7.24
C ALA A 214 -4.00 3.87 7.52
N LEU A 215 -2.71 3.71 7.80
CA LEU A 215 -1.77 4.83 7.97
C LEU A 215 -1.64 5.68 6.71
N SER A 216 -1.65 5.04 5.53
CA SER A 216 -1.52 5.73 4.25
C SER A 216 -2.69 6.67 3.92
N THR A 217 -3.84 6.54 4.61
CA THR A 217 -4.97 7.47 4.47
C THR A 217 -4.64 8.87 4.97
N LYS A 218 -3.66 9.00 5.88
CA LYS A 218 -3.27 10.26 6.54
C LYS A 218 -4.41 10.96 7.29
N ASN A 219 -5.49 10.24 7.61
CA ASN A 219 -6.55 10.76 8.45
C ASN A 219 -6.12 10.65 9.93
N PRO A 220 -6.08 11.74 10.72
CA PRO A 220 -5.63 11.69 12.10
C PRO A 220 -6.41 10.70 12.97
N ASP A 221 -7.72 10.60 12.79
CA ASP A 221 -8.55 9.66 13.58
C ASP A 221 -8.22 8.20 13.28
N VAL A 222 -7.91 7.88 12.02
CA VAL A 222 -7.51 6.53 11.59
C VAL A 222 -6.12 6.22 12.12
N VAL A 223 -5.19 7.18 12.04
CA VAL A 223 -3.82 7.03 12.54
C VAL A 223 -3.83 6.80 14.06
N LEU A 224 -4.63 7.55 14.81
CA LEU A 224 -4.76 7.34 16.25
C LEU A 224 -5.30 5.95 16.60
N ARG A 225 -6.29 5.45 15.84
CA ARG A 225 -6.77 4.07 16.02
C ARG A 225 -5.65 3.05 15.85
N ILE A 226 -4.83 3.20 14.81
CA ILE A 226 -3.68 2.31 14.57
C ILE A 226 -2.64 2.43 15.68
N ILE A 227 -2.33 3.65 16.14
CA ILE A 227 -1.42 3.89 17.27
C ILE A 227 -1.90 3.12 18.51
N ASN A 228 -3.17 3.23 18.87
CA ASN A 228 -3.70 2.53 20.04
C ASN A 228 -3.69 1.00 19.88
N ILE A 229 -3.90 0.49 18.66
CA ILE A 229 -3.76 -0.93 18.36
C ILE A 229 -2.30 -1.38 18.49
N LEU A 230 -1.33 -0.57 18.05
CA LEU A 230 0.09 -0.85 18.24
C LEU A 230 0.47 -0.89 19.72
N LYS A 231 -0.08 0.03 20.54
CA LYS A 231 0.07 -0.02 22.01
C LYS A 231 -0.44 -1.35 22.55
N GLN A 232 -1.65 -1.75 22.17
CA GLN A 232 -2.25 -3.00 22.64
C GLN A 232 -1.43 -4.22 22.21
N LEU A 233 -0.96 -4.27 20.96
CA LEU A 233 -0.07 -5.35 20.50
C LEU A 233 1.23 -5.45 21.31
N CYS A 234 1.77 -4.32 21.77
CA CYS A 234 2.96 -4.31 22.63
C CYS A 234 2.65 -4.79 24.06
N THR A 235 1.41 -4.65 24.55
CA THR A 235 1.02 -5.07 25.92
C THR A 235 0.50 -6.51 26.01
N VAL A 236 0.12 -7.12 24.89
CA VAL A 236 -0.47 -8.47 24.85
C VAL A 236 0.56 -9.56 25.13
N HIS A 237 1.71 -9.50 24.47
CA HIS A 237 2.75 -10.51 24.63
C HIS A 237 4.16 -9.92 24.38
N PRO A 238 5.18 -10.22 25.21
CA PRO A 238 6.54 -9.70 25.03
C PRO A 238 7.18 -10.03 23.67
N SER A 239 6.87 -11.20 23.09
CA SER A 239 7.41 -11.59 21.78
C SER A 239 6.80 -10.84 20.57
N CYS A 240 5.72 -10.08 20.75
CA CYS A 240 5.15 -9.27 19.67
C CYS A 240 6.09 -8.14 19.26
N GLY A 241 6.81 -7.54 20.22
CA GLY A 241 7.76 -6.45 19.96
C GLY A 241 8.85 -6.83 18.95
N PRO A 242 9.64 -7.90 19.20
CA PRO A 242 10.69 -8.33 18.28
C PRO A 242 10.15 -8.73 16.89
N ARG A 243 8.95 -9.31 16.83
CA ARG A 243 8.30 -9.71 15.57
C ARG A 243 7.85 -8.50 14.73
N LEU A 244 7.57 -7.35 15.36
CA LEU A 244 7.22 -6.10 14.66
C LEU A 244 8.42 -5.39 14.03
N ILE A 245 9.67 -5.64 14.48
CA ILE A 245 10.87 -4.91 14.04
C ILE A 245 11.05 -4.89 12.51
N PRO A 246 10.93 -6.01 11.77
CA PRO A 246 11.07 -6.02 10.32
C PRO A 246 10.06 -5.08 9.62
N HIS A 247 8.93 -4.81 10.27
CA HIS A 247 7.83 -4.02 9.73
C HIS A 247 7.87 -2.54 10.12
N TYR A 248 8.82 -2.13 10.98
CA TYR A 248 8.98 -0.73 11.39
C TYR A 248 9.13 0.22 10.19
N ARG A 249 9.78 -0.23 9.11
CA ARG A 249 9.92 0.56 7.88
C ARG A 249 8.58 0.92 7.24
N GLN A 250 7.60 0.02 7.32
CA GLN A 250 6.29 0.20 6.71
C GLN A 250 5.36 1.06 7.58
N ILE A 251 5.52 0.94 8.90
CA ILE A 251 4.64 1.58 9.90
C ILE A 251 5.19 2.98 10.27
N LEU A 252 6.44 3.05 10.72
CA LEU A 252 7.02 4.26 11.30
C LEU A 252 7.29 5.36 10.28
N GLY A 253 7.48 5.01 9.00
CA GLY A 253 7.72 6.01 7.94
C GLY A 253 6.58 7.03 7.83
N ILE A 254 5.33 6.59 8.04
CA ILE A 254 4.16 7.48 8.01
C ILE A 254 3.99 8.19 9.36
N LEU A 255 4.29 7.52 10.48
CA LEU A 255 4.24 8.17 11.81
C LEU A 255 5.25 9.31 11.93
N ASN A 256 6.44 9.18 11.33
CA ASN A 256 7.46 10.22 11.30
C ASN A 256 6.95 11.53 10.67
N LEU A 257 6.11 11.43 9.62
CA LEU A 257 5.48 12.59 9.02
C LEU A 257 4.64 13.37 10.05
N PHE A 258 3.82 12.67 10.83
CA PHE A 258 2.96 13.28 11.86
C PHE A 258 3.74 13.74 13.09
N TYR A 259 4.83 13.04 13.42
CA TYR A 259 5.71 13.39 14.54
C TYR A 259 6.48 14.70 14.30
N GLN A 260 6.88 14.96 13.06
CA GLN A 260 7.55 16.22 12.67
C GLN A 260 6.58 17.39 12.47
N LYS A 261 5.27 17.15 12.56
CA LYS A 261 4.30 18.23 12.43
C LYS A 261 4.55 19.21 13.58
N PRO A 262 4.79 20.50 13.29
CA PRO A 262 4.96 21.47 14.36
C PRO A 262 3.70 21.44 15.22
N GLY A 263 3.90 21.21 16.52
CA GLY A 263 2.83 21.27 17.51
C GLY A 263 2.11 22.62 17.39
N LYS A 264 0.83 22.64 17.72
CA LYS A 264 0.07 23.89 17.74
C LYS A 264 0.62 24.75 18.87
N SER A 265 1.59 25.61 18.57
CA SER A 265 2.12 26.55 19.56
C SER A 265 1.02 27.56 19.88
N LEU A 266 0.42 27.44 21.05
CA LEU A 266 -0.64 28.31 21.54
C LEU A 266 -0.08 29.48 22.37
N GLY A 267 1.25 29.63 22.43
CA GLY A 267 1.90 30.63 23.29
C GLY A 267 1.54 30.38 24.75
N ASP A 268 1.01 31.41 25.41
CA ASP A 268 0.53 31.37 26.81
C ASP A 268 -0.95 30.92 26.93
N ALA A 269 -1.62 30.65 25.81
CA ALA A 269 -3.01 30.20 25.84
C ALA A 269 -3.11 28.70 26.14
N MET A 270 -3.97 28.34 27.10
CA MET A 270 -4.25 26.95 27.44
C MET A 270 -5.01 26.22 26.32
N ASP A 271 -4.55 25.03 25.94
CA ASP A 271 -5.25 24.18 24.97
C ASP A 271 -6.40 23.39 25.63
N TYR A 272 -7.63 23.86 25.47
CA TYR A 272 -8.81 23.15 25.95
C TYR A 272 -9.21 21.97 25.05
N LYS A 273 -8.56 21.78 23.89
CA LYS A 273 -8.85 20.67 22.96
C LYS A 273 -7.92 19.47 23.15
N GLN A 274 -7.25 19.33 24.31
CA GLN A 274 -6.47 18.12 24.63
C GLN A 274 -7.27 16.83 24.51
N PHE A 275 -8.58 16.86 24.84
CA PHE A 275 -9.47 15.71 24.64
C PHE A 275 -9.78 15.40 23.17
N LYS A 276 -9.59 16.37 22.26
CA LYS A 276 -9.87 16.23 20.83
C LYS A 276 -8.57 15.83 20.13
N SER A 277 -8.57 14.62 19.57
CA SER A 277 -7.45 13.89 18.97
C SER A 277 -6.80 14.51 17.71
N ASP A 278 -6.74 15.84 17.61
CA ASP A 278 -6.11 16.54 16.49
C ASP A 278 -4.57 16.53 16.59
N ASP A 279 -4.03 16.39 17.81
CA ASP A 279 -2.60 16.23 18.06
C ASP A 279 -2.21 14.74 18.17
N LEU A 280 -1.28 14.34 17.31
CA LEU A 280 -0.78 12.97 17.23
C LEU A 280 0.64 12.85 17.80
N VAL A 281 1.31 13.96 18.13
CA VAL A 281 2.72 13.93 18.56
C VAL A 281 2.88 13.15 19.85
N VAL A 282 2.02 13.42 20.84
CA VAL A 282 2.04 12.73 22.15
C VAL A 282 1.72 11.23 22.01
N PRO A 283 0.60 10.81 21.37
CA PRO A 283 0.34 9.39 21.16
C PRO A 283 1.43 8.64 20.38
N ILE A 284 2.07 9.31 19.41
CA ILE A 284 3.19 8.72 18.65
C ILE A 284 4.40 8.52 19.56
N ALA A 285 4.78 9.52 20.34
CA ALA A 285 5.91 9.41 21.27
C ALA A 285 5.71 8.24 22.25
N GLU A 286 4.51 8.10 22.80
CA GLU A 286 4.16 7.02 23.71
C GLU A 286 4.27 5.64 23.04
N VAL A 287 3.75 5.48 21.82
CA VAL A 287 3.91 4.22 21.06
C VAL A 287 5.37 3.90 20.78
N LEU A 288 6.18 4.89 20.39
CA LEU A 288 7.60 4.67 20.09
C LEU A 288 8.34 4.16 21.34
N ASN A 289 8.05 4.72 22.52
CA ASN A 289 8.60 4.26 23.79
C ASN A 289 8.16 2.82 24.12
N MET A 290 6.88 2.49 23.93
CA MET A 290 6.40 1.13 24.15
C MET A 290 7.02 0.11 23.18
N MET A 291 7.24 0.51 21.92
CA MET A 291 7.88 -0.32 20.90
C MET A 291 9.37 -0.54 21.20
N GLU A 292 10.07 0.48 21.70
CA GLU A 292 11.46 0.36 22.17
C GLU A 292 11.56 -0.61 23.36
N GLY A 293 10.70 -0.44 24.37
CA GLY A 293 10.70 -1.28 25.57
C GLY A 293 10.35 -2.75 25.30
N CYS A 294 9.46 -3.02 24.35
CA CYS A 294 9.03 -4.38 24.01
C CYS A 294 9.92 -5.06 22.95
N GLY A 295 10.54 -4.30 22.04
CA GLY A 295 11.28 -4.84 20.90
C GLY A 295 12.68 -5.39 21.22
N GLY A 296 13.22 -5.16 22.41
CA GLY A 296 14.55 -5.63 22.80
C GLY A 296 15.70 -4.84 22.15
N PRO A 297 16.94 -5.37 22.11
CA PRO A 297 18.15 -4.58 21.87
C PRO A 297 18.22 -3.93 20.48
N ASN A 298 17.59 -4.54 19.47
CA ASN A 298 17.60 -4.04 18.10
C ASN A 298 16.49 -3.04 17.80
N ALA A 299 15.56 -2.79 18.74
CA ALA A 299 14.42 -1.93 18.51
C ALA A 299 14.85 -0.48 18.27
N PHE A 300 15.68 0.07 19.16
CA PHE A 300 16.13 1.46 19.10
C PHE A 300 16.80 1.80 17.77
N VAL A 301 17.75 0.97 17.31
CA VAL A 301 18.48 1.20 16.04
C VAL A 301 17.51 1.29 14.85
N ASN A 302 16.52 0.40 14.80
CA ASN A 302 15.53 0.39 13.72
C ASN A 302 14.54 1.56 13.83
N ILE A 303 14.13 1.94 15.04
CA ILE A 303 13.29 3.12 15.27
C ILE A 303 14.04 4.38 14.85
N LYS A 304 15.29 4.55 15.30
CA LYS A 304 16.15 5.71 14.99
C LYS A 304 16.41 5.86 13.50
N PHE A 305 16.57 4.75 12.78
CA PHE A 305 16.70 4.76 11.32
C PHE A 305 15.46 5.33 10.62
N MET A 306 14.26 5.07 11.16
CA MET A 306 12.99 5.52 10.57
C MET A 306 12.53 6.90 11.08
N VAL A 307 12.80 7.21 12.34
CA VAL A 307 12.44 8.45 13.03
C VAL A 307 13.73 9.07 13.60
N PRO A 308 14.50 9.83 12.80
CA PRO A 308 15.78 10.37 13.23
C PRO A 308 15.69 11.31 14.44
N THR A 309 14.54 11.97 14.63
CA THR A 309 14.28 12.89 15.73
C THR A 309 13.94 12.19 17.04
N TYR A 310 13.70 10.87 17.03
CA TYR A 310 13.40 10.11 18.24
C TYR A 310 14.63 10.02 19.16
N THR A 311 14.41 10.23 20.45
CA THR A 311 15.40 10.03 21.52
C THR A 311 14.94 8.87 22.38
N SER A 312 15.87 7.98 22.73
CA SER A 312 15.55 6.81 23.57
C SER A 312 15.00 7.26 24.92
N ALA A 313 13.98 6.55 25.40
CA ALA A 313 13.46 6.75 26.76
C ALA A 313 14.24 5.93 27.80
N PHE A 314 14.98 4.91 27.37
CA PHE A 314 15.64 3.94 28.25
C PHE A 314 17.17 3.97 28.18
N HIS A 315 17.74 4.53 27.12
CA HIS A 315 19.18 4.63 26.91
C HIS A 315 19.60 6.09 27.06
N ASN A 316 20.19 6.41 28.21
CA ASN A 316 20.86 7.69 28.40
C ASN A 316 22.12 7.72 27.52
N PRO A 317 22.44 8.83 26.84
CA PRO A 317 23.64 8.96 26.03
C PRO A 317 24.95 9.05 26.85
N GLY A 318 25.00 8.42 28.04
CA GLY A 318 26.10 8.51 28.99
C GLY A 318 26.56 7.18 29.59
N ASP A 319 25.99 6.03 29.18
CA ASP A 319 26.42 4.68 29.58
C ASP A 319 26.97 3.88 28.39
#